data_AF-A0AAD6MG13-F1
#
_entry.id   AF-A0AAD6MG13-F1
#
_cell.length_a   1.000
_cell.length_b   1.000
_cell.length_c   1.000
_cell.angle_alpha   90.00
_cell.angle_beta   90.00
_cell.angle_gamma   90.00
#
_symmetry.space_group_name_H-M   'P 1'
#
loop_
_entity.id
_entity.type
_entity.pdbx_description
1 polymer ?
#
loop_
_entity_poly.entity_id
_entity_poly.type
_entity_poly.pdbx_seq_one_letter_code
_entity_poly.pdbx_strand_id
1 'polypeptide(L)'
;MGKVAAGVAAAVAAAACAVAGVVVGRRVRSRRKWKRVVGVLRELEEACETPVGRLRQVVDAMAVEMHAGLASEGGSKLKMLLTFVDHLPTGSEIGTYYALDLGGTNFRVLRVQLGGRRSSILSQDVERRPIPRHLMTSTSEDLFDFIASTLKQFVEKEESGSEPSSVRARELGLTFSFPVKQLSIRSGILIKWTKGFAIEDMVGEEVVGLLEAALIRRGLYMRVAVLAFGLIKWATCLTGESCLDNAGDMPQFGKLAGPSILSNLLENARKNSSEAASNAETARGEDKKD
;
A
#
# COMPACT_ATOMS: atom_id res chain seq x y z
N MET A 1 -29.05 80.54 -16.65
CA MET A 1 -28.50 79.20 -17.00
C MET A 1 -27.55 78.61 -15.95
N GLY A 2 -26.88 79.39 -15.09
CA GLY A 2 -25.88 78.85 -14.14
C GLY A 2 -26.36 77.92 -13.01
N LYS A 3 -27.60 78.06 -12.52
CA LYS A 3 -28.09 77.28 -11.36
C LYS A 3 -28.40 75.80 -11.68
N VAL A 4 -28.88 75.52 -12.91
CA VAL A 4 -29.20 74.15 -13.34
C VAL A 4 -27.92 73.37 -13.65
N ALA A 5 -26.95 74.00 -14.31
CA ALA A 5 -25.64 73.42 -14.55
C ALA A 5 -24.89 73.07 -13.24
N ALA A 6 -24.99 73.95 -12.23
CA ALA A 6 -24.42 73.69 -10.90
C ALA A 6 -25.09 72.50 -10.18
N GLY A 7 -26.42 72.37 -10.27
CA GLY A 7 -27.15 71.25 -9.68
C GLY A 7 -26.82 69.89 -10.31
N VAL A 8 -26.69 69.84 -11.65
CA VAL A 8 -26.28 68.62 -12.37
C VAL A 8 -24.83 68.25 -12.04
N ALA A 9 -23.92 69.23 -11.99
CA ALA A 9 -22.53 68.99 -11.62
C ALA A 9 -22.40 68.45 -10.18
N ALA A 10 -23.19 68.99 -9.23
CA ALA A 10 -23.22 68.50 -7.85
C ALA A 10 -23.75 67.07 -7.74
N ALA A 11 -24.80 66.73 -8.51
CA ALA A 11 -25.36 65.37 -8.52
C ALA A 11 -24.39 64.33 -9.10
N VAL A 12 -23.70 64.67 -10.21
CA VAL A 12 -22.67 63.80 -10.82
C VAL A 12 -21.47 63.63 -9.88
N ALA A 13 -21.04 64.70 -9.21
CA ALA A 13 -19.97 64.62 -8.22
C ALA A 13 -20.35 63.72 -7.04
N ALA A 14 -21.57 63.86 -6.51
CA ALA A 14 -22.06 63.01 -5.42
C ALA A 14 -22.14 61.53 -5.81
N ALA A 15 -22.63 61.23 -7.02
CA ALA A 15 -22.67 59.86 -7.55
C ALA A 15 -21.26 59.28 -7.74
N ALA A 16 -20.32 60.05 -8.29
CA ALA A 16 -18.93 59.63 -8.45
C ALA A 16 -18.25 59.34 -7.09
N CYS A 17 -18.48 60.19 -6.09
CA CYS A 17 -17.98 59.97 -4.72
C CYS A 17 -18.57 58.69 -4.08
N ALA A 18 -19.86 58.42 -4.27
CA ALA A 18 -20.51 57.21 -3.76
C ALA A 18 -19.92 55.94 -4.41
N VAL A 19 -19.75 55.93 -5.74
CA VAL A 19 -19.13 54.81 -6.47
C VAL A 19 -17.68 54.60 -6.03
N ALA A 20 -16.89 55.68 -5.89
CA ALA A 20 -15.52 55.60 -5.39
C ALA A 20 -15.46 55.01 -3.97
N GLY A 21 -16.38 55.43 -3.07
CA GLY A 21 -16.50 54.87 -1.72
C GLY A 21 -16.78 53.37 -1.71
N VAL A 22 -17.69 52.89 -2.57
CA VAL A 22 -17.99 51.45 -2.72
C VAL A 22 -16.78 50.68 -3.27
N VAL A 23 -16.09 51.20 -4.29
CA VAL A 23 -14.90 50.56 -4.87
C VAL A 23 -13.77 50.48 -3.85
N VAL A 24 -13.51 51.56 -3.11
CA VAL A 24 -12.51 51.58 -2.03
C VAL A 24 -12.90 50.62 -0.92
N GLY A 25 -14.17 50.62 -0.48
CA GLY A 25 -14.67 49.68 0.53
C GLY A 25 -14.53 48.21 0.11
N ARG A 26 -14.84 47.88 -1.15
CA ARG A 26 -14.61 46.54 -1.73
C ARG A 26 -13.12 46.20 -1.76
N ARG A 27 -12.25 47.13 -2.16
CA ARG A 27 -10.80 46.94 -2.21
C ARG A 27 -10.19 46.74 -0.82
N VAL A 28 -10.64 47.48 0.19
CA VAL A 28 -10.20 47.32 1.60
C VAL A 28 -10.67 45.99 2.18
N ARG A 29 -11.94 45.59 1.96
CA ARG A 29 -12.45 44.28 2.38
C ARG A 29 -11.69 43.14 1.70
N SER A 30 -11.41 43.25 0.40
CA SER A 30 -10.60 42.29 -0.35
C SER A 30 -9.17 42.20 0.20
N ARG A 31 -8.51 43.34 0.46
CA ARG A 31 -7.19 43.37 1.12
C ARG A 31 -7.18 42.75 2.51
N ARG A 32 -8.20 43.00 3.35
CA ARG A 32 -8.33 42.39 4.69
C ARG A 32 -8.51 40.87 4.61
N LYS A 33 -9.34 40.39 3.68
CA LYS A 33 -9.47 38.96 3.40
C LYS A 33 -8.12 38.38 2.95
N TRP A 34 -7.42 39.04 2.03
CA TRP A 34 -6.10 38.59 1.59
C TRP A 34 -5.07 38.55 2.71
N LYS A 35 -5.03 39.55 3.59
CA LYS A 35 -4.17 39.52 4.77
C LYS A 35 -4.43 38.32 5.67
N ARG A 36 -5.70 37.93 5.86
CA ARG A 36 -6.06 36.73 6.63
C ARG A 36 -5.58 35.46 5.93
N VAL A 37 -5.78 35.33 4.62
CA VAL A 37 -5.32 34.15 3.88
C VAL A 37 -3.79 34.04 3.90
N VAL A 38 -3.08 35.16 3.71
CA VAL A 38 -1.61 35.18 3.81
C VAL A 38 -1.14 34.79 5.22
N GLY A 39 -1.85 35.22 6.27
CA GLY A 39 -1.57 34.79 7.64
C GLY A 39 -1.68 33.28 7.81
N VAL A 40 -2.80 32.69 7.37
CA VAL A 40 -3.03 31.23 7.41
C VAL A 40 -1.99 30.46 6.59
N LEU A 41 -1.63 30.97 5.40
CA LEU A 41 -0.61 30.33 4.56
C LEU A 41 0.75 30.31 5.23
N ARG A 42 1.14 31.41 5.90
CA ARG A 42 2.40 31.47 6.64
C ARG A 42 2.41 30.51 7.83
N GLU A 43 1.32 30.43 8.59
CA GLU A 43 1.20 29.46 9.68
C GLU A 43 1.29 28.02 9.17
N LEU A 44 0.68 27.73 8.01
CA LEU A 44 0.79 26.41 7.37
C LEU A 44 2.21 26.13 6.88
N GLU A 45 2.87 27.11 6.26
CA GLU A 45 4.25 27.01 5.79
C GLU A 45 5.21 26.70 6.94
N GLU A 46 5.11 27.45 8.04
CA GLU A 46 5.90 27.25 9.27
C GLU A 46 5.60 25.89 9.92
N ALA A 47 4.33 25.49 10.00
CA ALA A 47 3.93 24.20 10.58
C ALA A 47 4.37 23.00 9.73
N CYS A 48 4.37 23.14 8.41
CA CYS A 48 4.80 22.11 7.47
C CYS A 48 6.30 22.15 7.15
N GLU A 49 7.05 23.11 7.71
CA GLU A 49 8.48 23.24 7.46
C GLU A 49 9.21 21.97 7.95
N THR A 50 9.98 21.36 7.05
CA THR A 50 10.75 20.15 7.30
C THR A 50 12.25 20.39 7.07
N PRO A 51 12.90 21.24 7.88
CA PRO A 51 14.34 21.49 7.74
C PRO A 51 15.11 20.20 7.98
N VAL A 52 16.31 20.10 7.38
CA VAL A 52 17.15 18.89 7.44
C VAL A 52 17.39 18.41 8.87
N GLY A 53 17.56 19.32 9.84
CA GLY A 53 17.70 18.96 11.26
C GLY A 53 16.48 18.23 11.82
N ARG A 54 15.26 18.69 11.51
CA ARG A 54 14.01 18.03 11.91
C ARG A 54 13.86 16.67 11.21
N LEU A 55 14.21 16.57 9.94
CA LEU A 55 14.18 15.30 9.22
C LEU A 55 15.13 14.26 9.83
N ARG A 56 16.33 14.66 10.27
CA ARG A 56 17.24 13.76 11.01
C ARG A 56 16.63 13.26 12.31
N GLN A 57 16.02 14.14 13.10
CA GLN A 57 15.30 13.74 14.33
C GLN A 57 14.17 12.75 14.05
N VAL A 58 13.45 12.92 12.94
CA VAL A 58 12.40 11.97 12.52
C VAL A 58 13.01 10.60 12.15
N VAL A 59 14.14 10.57 11.45
CA VAL A 59 14.86 9.33 11.11
C VAL A 59 15.33 8.63 12.39
N ASP A 60 15.93 9.36 13.32
CA ASP A 60 16.43 8.80 14.58
C ASP A 60 15.27 8.23 15.42
N ALA A 61 14.17 8.97 15.55
CA ALA A 61 12.97 8.51 16.25
C ALA A 61 12.36 7.27 15.58
N MET A 62 12.34 7.22 14.25
CA MET A 62 11.87 6.05 13.51
C MET A 62 12.75 4.82 13.78
N ALA A 63 14.08 4.98 13.79
CA ALA A 63 15.00 3.90 14.11
C ALA A 63 14.79 3.36 15.53
N VAL A 64 14.57 4.24 16.51
CA VAL A 64 14.24 3.85 17.89
C VAL A 64 12.95 3.03 17.94
N GLU A 65 11.88 3.51 17.30
CA GLU A 65 10.60 2.78 17.24
C GLU A 65 10.73 1.43 16.51
N MET A 66 11.59 1.33 15.49
CA MET A 66 11.86 0.08 14.79
C MET A 66 12.58 -0.93 15.68
N HIS A 67 13.61 -0.49 16.41
CA HIS A 67 14.32 -1.34 17.38
C HIS A 67 13.38 -1.84 18.48
N ALA A 68 12.56 -0.94 19.05
CA ALA A 68 11.59 -1.31 20.07
C ALA A 68 10.53 -2.30 19.56
N GLY A 69 10.06 -2.13 18.31
CA GLY A 69 9.10 -3.05 17.69
C GLY A 69 9.69 -4.42 17.33
N LEU A 70 10.98 -4.48 17.00
CA LEU A 70 11.69 -5.74 16.75
C LEU A 70 12.05 -6.49 18.04
N ALA A 71 12.27 -5.77 19.15
CA ALA A 71 12.66 -6.36 20.42
C ALA A 71 11.51 -7.10 21.12
N SER A 72 10.26 -6.64 20.94
CA SER A 72 9.09 -7.28 21.55
C SER A 72 7.80 -6.96 20.80
N GLU A 73 6.88 -7.93 20.73
CA GLU A 73 5.53 -7.68 20.21
C GLU A 73 4.84 -6.59 21.05
N GLY A 74 4.43 -5.50 20.39
CA GLY A 74 3.79 -4.37 21.06
C GLY A 74 4.74 -3.38 21.75
N GLY A 75 6.07 -3.55 21.63
CA GLY A 75 7.05 -2.63 22.20
C GLY A 75 7.10 -1.23 21.57
N SER A 76 6.36 -1.01 20.47
CA SER A 76 6.40 0.20 19.65
C SER A 76 5.08 0.41 18.91
N LYS A 77 4.87 1.64 18.40
CA LYS A 77 3.77 1.89 17.45
C LYS A 77 4.05 1.24 16.09
N LEU A 78 5.32 1.01 15.75
CA LEU A 78 5.74 0.23 14.60
C LEU A 78 5.70 -1.25 14.95
N LYS A 79 4.77 -1.99 14.33
CA LYS A 79 4.53 -3.40 14.65
C LYS A 79 5.66 -4.36 14.25
N MET A 80 6.52 -3.95 13.30
CA MET A 80 7.66 -4.75 12.84
C MET A 80 7.34 -6.24 12.57
N LEU A 81 6.22 -6.49 11.87
CA LEU A 81 5.68 -7.83 11.67
C LEU A 81 6.64 -8.71 10.84
N LEU A 82 6.83 -9.96 11.27
CA LEU A 82 7.61 -10.95 10.53
C LEU A 82 6.90 -11.36 9.23
N THR A 83 7.66 -11.43 8.15
CA THR A 83 7.17 -11.73 6.80
C THR A 83 7.26 -13.22 6.45
N PHE A 84 8.00 -13.99 7.25
CA PHE A 84 8.34 -15.40 7.02
C PHE A 84 9.07 -15.68 5.68
N VAL A 85 9.50 -14.63 4.97
CA VAL A 85 10.35 -14.74 3.77
C VAL A 85 11.81 -14.71 4.22
N ASP A 86 12.45 -15.87 4.19
CA ASP A 86 13.86 -16.07 4.54
C ASP A 86 14.78 -16.15 3.30
N HIS A 87 14.23 -16.61 2.17
CA HIS A 87 14.89 -16.69 0.88
C HIS A 87 14.26 -15.73 -0.13
N LEU A 88 15.08 -14.82 -0.66
CA LEU A 88 14.70 -13.97 -1.77
C LEU A 88 14.98 -14.69 -3.10
N PRO A 89 14.28 -14.29 -4.19
CA PRO A 89 14.56 -14.82 -5.51
C PRO A 89 16.02 -14.70 -5.90
N THR A 90 16.55 -15.73 -6.57
CA THR A 90 17.95 -15.81 -7.01
C THR A 90 18.13 -15.41 -8.47
N GLY A 91 17.04 -15.34 -9.23
CA GLY A 91 17.04 -15.14 -10.67
C GLY A 91 17.32 -16.39 -11.49
N SER A 92 17.37 -17.56 -10.84
CA SER A 92 17.46 -18.88 -11.49
C SER A 92 16.11 -19.59 -11.59
N GLU A 93 15.01 -18.91 -11.25
CA GLU A 93 13.66 -19.46 -11.29
C GLU A 93 13.23 -19.76 -12.74
N ILE A 94 12.60 -20.92 -12.93
CA ILE A 94 12.13 -21.41 -14.23
C ILE A 94 10.70 -21.90 -14.07
N GLY A 95 9.82 -21.48 -14.97
CA GLY A 95 8.43 -21.94 -15.01
C GLY A 95 7.42 -20.80 -15.05
N THR A 96 6.15 -21.17 -15.01
CA THR A 96 5.03 -20.22 -15.03
C THR A 96 4.53 -20.01 -13.60
N TYR A 97 4.51 -18.76 -13.18
CA TYR A 97 4.07 -18.34 -11.85
C TYR A 97 2.91 -17.36 -11.95
N TYR A 98 1.96 -17.48 -11.01
CA TYR A 98 0.83 -16.57 -10.91
C TYR A 98 0.96 -15.69 -9.68
N ALA A 99 0.48 -14.45 -9.77
CA ALA A 99 0.36 -13.58 -8.63
C ALA A 99 -0.98 -12.85 -8.62
N LEU A 100 -1.53 -12.68 -7.42
CA LEU A 100 -2.70 -11.87 -7.13
C LEU A 100 -2.25 -10.74 -6.21
N ASP A 101 -2.44 -9.49 -6.63
CA ASP A 101 -2.23 -8.34 -5.78
C ASP A 101 -3.54 -7.65 -5.46
N LEU A 102 -4.00 -7.82 -4.22
CA LEU A 102 -5.19 -7.19 -3.70
C LEU A 102 -4.83 -5.85 -3.05
N GLY A 103 -5.10 -4.78 -3.79
CA GLY A 103 -4.94 -3.39 -3.35
C GLY A 103 -6.20 -2.83 -2.69
N GLY A 104 -6.27 -1.49 -2.61
CA GLY A 104 -7.44 -0.79 -2.08
C GLY A 104 -8.56 -0.67 -3.13
N THR A 105 -8.32 0.08 -4.19
CA THR A 105 -9.36 0.38 -5.19
C THR A 105 -9.42 -0.66 -6.31
N ASN A 106 -8.32 -1.36 -6.54
CA ASN A 106 -8.14 -2.31 -7.63
C ASN A 106 -7.38 -3.53 -7.12
N PHE A 107 -7.55 -4.64 -7.82
CA PHE A 107 -6.64 -5.76 -7.72
C PHE A 107 -6.04 -6.07 -9.08
N ARG A 108 -4.97 -6.86 -9.07
CA ARG A 108 -4.24 -7.25 -10.27
C ARG A 108 -4.03 -8.75 -10.23
N VAL A 109 -4.24 -9.39 -11.36
CA VAL A 109 -3.81 -10.76 -11.60
C VAL A 109 -2.65 -10.72 -12.59
N LEU A 110 -1.61 -11.49 -12.29
CA LEU A 110 -0.38 -11.52 -13.06
C LEU A 110 -0.02 -12.97 -13.36
N ARG A 111 0.54 -13.17 -14.53
CA ARG A 111 1.23 -14.39 -14.92
C ARG A 111 2.60 -14.00 -15.45
N VAL A 112 3.63 -14.72 -15.02
CA VAL A 112 5.00 -14.51 -15.49
C VAL A 112 5.59 -15.87 -15.81
N GLN A 113 6.19 -15.99 -16.99
CA GLN A 113 6.99 -17.15 -17.37
C GLN A 113 8.47 -16.80 -17.26
N LEU A 114 9.19 -17.53 -16.40
CA LEU A 114 10.60 -17.30 -16.11
C LEU A 114 11.47 -18.35 -16.79
N GLY A 115 12.62 -17.91 -17.33
CA GLY A 115 13.57 -18.74 -18.07
C GLY A 115 14.89 -19.06 -17.35
N GLY A 116 15.04 -18.66 -16.08
CA GLY A 116 16.19 -19.01 -15.23
C GLY A 116 17.55 -18.38 -15.55
N ARG A 117 17.67 -17.59 -16.63
CA ARG A 117 18.90 -16.85 -16.96
C ARG A 117 18.79 -15.41 -16.46
N ARG A 118 19.23 -15.14 -15.23
CA ARG A 118 19.15 -13.80 -14.59
C ARG A 118 17.73 -13.22 -14.61
N SER A 119 16.73 -14.01 -14.21
CA SER A 119 15.31 -13.60 -14.22
C SER A 119 14.78 -13.21 -15.60
N SER A 120 15.28 -13.79 -16.70
CA SER A 120 14.75 -13.51 -18.04
C SER A 120 13.24 -13.81 -18.10
N ILE A 121 12.42 -12.77 -18.19
CA ILE A 121 10.97 -12.86 -18.36
C ILE A 121 10.71 -13.26 -19.81
N LEU A 122 10.19 -14.46 -20.01
CA LEU A 122 9.85 -14.99 -21.34
C LEU A 122 8.50 -14.44 -21.81
N SER A 123 7.55 -14.33 -20.89
CA SER A 123 6.23 -13.73 -21.13
C SER A 123 5.67 -13.17 -19.82
N GLN A 124 4.85 -12.13 -19.93
CA GLN A 124 4.19 -11.50 -18.80
C GLN A 124 2.81 -11.01 -19.23
N ASP A 125 1.81 -11.35 -18.42
CA ASP A 125 0.44 -10.85 -18.57
C ASP A 125 -0.01 -10.24 -17.26
N VAL A 126 -0.65 -9.08 -17.35
CA VAL A 126 -1.15 -8.34 -16.20
C VAL A 126 -2.55 -7.83 -16.53
N GLU A 127 -3.54 -8.27 -15.76
CA GLU A 127 -4.90 -7.75 -15.84
C GLU A 127 -5.24 -7.00 -14.55
N ARG A 128 -5.50 -5.69 -14.67
CA ARG A 128 -5.96 -4.85 -13.56
C ARG A 128 -7.48 -4.79 -13.57
N ARG A 129 -8.11 -5.03 -12.43
CA ARG A 129 -9.55 -4.97 -12.27
C ARG A 129 -9.97 -4.06 -11.12
N PRO A 130 -10.93 -3.15 -11.35
CA PRO A 130 -11.49 -2.36 -10.27
C PRO A 130 -12.33 -3.27 -9.37
N ILE A 131 -12.31 -2.99 -8.07
CA ILE A 131 -13.16 -3.68 -7.11
C ILE A 131 -14.48 -2.92 -7.04
N PRO A 132 -15.63 -3.55 -7.38
CA PRO A 132 -16.94 -2.95 -7.20
C PRO A 132 -17.13 -2.47 -5.76
N ARG A 133 -17.58 -1.22 -5.57
CA ARG A 133 -17.65 -0.59 -4.24
C ARG A 133 -18.50 -1.38 -3.24
N HIS A 134 -19.58 -2.02 -3.70
CA HIS A 134 -20.44 -2.82 -2.83
C HIS A 134 -19.72 -4.05 -2.26
N LEU A 135 -18.70 -4.58 -2.97
CA LEU A 135 -17.89 -5.71 -2.48
C LEU A 135 -16.87 -5.30 -1.40
N MET A 136 -16.63 -4.00 -1.20
CA MET A 136 -15.74 -3.52 -0.14
C MET A 136 -16.41 -3.58 1.24
N THR A 137 -17.73 -3.73 1.28
CA THR A 137 -18.55 -3.76 2.51
C THR A 137 -19.55 -4.93 2.52
N SER A 138 -19.32 -5.95 1.68
CA SER A 138 -20.14 -7.16 1.59
C SER A 138 -19.59 -8.24 2.53
N THR A 139 -19.81 -9.51 2.19
CA THR A 139 -19.17 -10.65 2.87
C THR A 139 -17.79 -10.97 2.29
N SER A 140 -16.99 -11.71 3.05
CA SER A 140 -15.70 -12.25 2.60
C SER A 140 -15.85 -13.19 1.41
N GLU A 141 -16.93 -13.98 1.40
CA GLU A 141 -17.29 -14.89 0.32
C GLU A 141 -17.50 -14.13 -0.99
N ASP A 142 -18.33 -13.07 -1.00
CA ASP A 142 -18.63 -12.29 -2.20
C ASP A 142 -17.35 -11.69 -2.83
N LEU A 143 -16.48 -11.10 -1.99
CA LEU A 143 -15.23 -10.50 -2.45
C LEU A 143 -14.30 -11.55 -3.07
N PHE A 144 -14.05 -12.65 -2.36
CA PHE A 144 -13.12 -13.67 -2.85
C PHE A 144 -13.68 -14.48 -4.00
N ASP A 145 -14.99 -14.68 -4.07
CA ASP A 145 -15.65 -15.31 -5.22
C ASP A 145 -15.52 -14.46 -6.49
N PHE A 146 -15.64 -13.13 -6.37
CA PHE A 146 -15.40 -12.21 -7.47
C PHE A 146 -13.94 -12.25 -7.95
N ILE A 147 -12.98 -12.28 -7.01
CA ILE A 147 -11.55 -12.38 -7.32
C ILE A 147 -11.24 -13.73 -7.97
N ALA A 148 -11.72 -14.84 -7.41
CA ALA A 148 -11.53 -16.19 -7.93
C ALA A 148 -12.13 -16.35 -9.33
N SER A 149 -13.32 -15.78 -9.58
CA SER A 149 -13.93 -15.78 -10.92
C SER A 149 -13.09 -15.01 -11.93
N THR A 150 -12.52 -13.89 -11.52
CA THR A 150 -11.61 -13.11 -12.37
C THR A 150 -10.33 -13.88 -12.68
N LEU A 151 -9.73 -14.51 -11.66
CA LEU A 151 -8.52 -15.31 -11.83
C LEU A 151 -8.77 -16.50 -12.78
N LYS A 152 -9.93 -17.15 -12.66
CA LYS A 152 -10.35 -18.23 -13.57
C LYS A 152 -10.42 -17.76 -15.01
N GLN A 153 -11.12 -16.66 -15.28
CA GLN A 153 -11.20 -16.08 -16.63
C GLN A 153 -9.81 -15.70 -17.17
N PHE A 154 -8.92 -15.19 -16.32
CA PHE A 154 -7.56 -14.85 -16.71
C PHE A 154 -6.74 -16.09 -17.10
N VAL A 155 -6.88 -17.19 -16.36
CA VAL A 155 -6.23 -18.48 -16.66
C VAL A 155 -6.81 -19.13 -17.90
N GLU A 156 -8.14 -19.14 -18.08
CA GLU A 156 -8.79 -19.76 -19.24
C GLU A 156 -8.47 -19.06 -20.56
N LYS A 157 -8.18 -17.75 -20.54
CA LYS A 157 -7.68 -17.02 -21.73
C LYS A 157 -6.38 -17.63 -22.29
N GLU A 158 -5.55 -18.27 -21.45
CA GLU A 158 -4.34 -18.99 -21.87
C GLU A 158 -4.64 -20.30 -22.62
N GLU A 159 -5.52 -21.12 -22.06
CA GLU A 159 -5.75 -22.50 -22.53
C GLU A 159 -6.37 -22.54 -23.94
N SER A 160 -6.89 -21.40 -24.42
CA SER A 160 -7.36 -21.25 -25.79
C SER A 160 -6.26 -21.21 -26.87
N GLY A 161 -4.97 -21.15 -26.48
CA GLY A 161 -3.84 -21.05 -27.42
C GLY A 161 -2.65 -21.99 -27.15
N SER A 162 -2.72 -22.90 -26.18
CA SER A 162 -1.64 -23.84 -25.85
C SER A 162 -2.21 -25.10 -25.21
N GLU A 163 -1.57 -26.25 -25.47
CA GLU A 163 -1.97 -27.56 -24.91
C GLU A 163 -2.19 -27.46 -23.38
N PRO A 164 -3.28 -28.04 -22.84
CA PRO A 164 -3.56 -27.99 -21.42
C PRO A 164 -2.42 -28.66 -20.66
N SER A 165 -1.62 -27.85 -19.98
CA SER A 165 -0.55 -28.35 -19.11
C SER A 165 -1.20 -29.13 -17.97
N SER A 166 -1.12 -30.44 -18.11
CA SER A 166 -1.76 -31.43 -17.28
C SER A 166 -1.23 -31.41 -15.84
N VAL A 167 -2.18 -31.50 -14.89
CA VAL A 167 -2.06 -32.17 -13.58
C VAL A 167 -1.14 -31.53 -12.51
N ARG A 168 -0.35 -30.48 -12.80
CA ARG A 168 0.40 -29.78 -11.74
C ARG A 168 -0.44 -28.65 -11.14
N ALA A 169 -0.63 -28.69 -9.81
CA ALA A 169 -1.27 -27.59 -9.09
C ALA A 169 -0.52 -26.28 -9.36
N ARG A 170 -1.24 -25.27 -9.89
CA ARG A 170 -0.68 -23.95 -10.19
C ARG A 170 -0.39 -23.22 -8.88
N GLU A 171 0.79 -22.62 -8.77
CA GLU A 171 1.20 -21.85 -7.59
C GLU A 171 0.83 -20.37 -7.75
N LEU A 172 0.24 -19.81 -6.69
CA LEU A 172 -0.20 -18.43 -6.61
C LEU A 172 0.55 -17.69 -5.49
N GLY A 173 1.19 -16.57 -5.83
CA GLY A 173 1.66 -15.59 -4.85
C GLY A 173 0.55 -14.60 -4.52
N LEU A 174 0.13 -14.51 -3.26
CA LEU A 174 -0.87 -13.54 -2.80
C LEU A 174 -0.18 -12.33 -2.18
N THR A 175 -0.32 -11.16 -2.78
CA THR A 175 0.00 -9.87 -2.15
C THR A 175 -1.27 -9.30 -1.55
N PHE A 176 -1.34 -9.22 -0.23
CA PHE A 176 -2.51 -8.76 0.49
C PHE A 176 -2.17 -7.46 1.22
N SER A 177 -2.65 -6.34 0.69
CA SER A 177 -2.24 -5.00 1.11
C SER A 177 -3.01 -4.47 2.34
N PHE A 178 -3.33 -5.34 3.30
CA PHE A 178 -4.02 -5.00 4.55
C PHE A 178 -3.28 -5.57 5.76
N PRO A 179 -3.47 -4.99 6.96
CA PRO A 179 -2.85 -5.49 8.17
C PRO A 179 -3.27 -6.94 8.48
N VAL A 180 -2.30 -7.85 8.50
CA VAL A 180 -2.46 -9.28 8.76
C VAL A 180 -1.49 -9.66 9.89
N LYS A 181 -1.86 -10.62 10.72
CA LYS A 181 -0.94 -11.30 11.64
C LYS A 181 -0.48 -12.55 10.91
N GLN A 182 0.69 -12.49 10.31
CA GLN A 182 1.22 -13.61 9.54
C GLN A 182 1.64 -14.74 10.49
N LEU A 183 1.25 -15.97 10.17
CA LEU A 183 1.52 -17.16 10.98
C LEU A 183 2.55 -18.08 10.32
N SER A 184 2.65 -18.02 8.98
CA SER A 184 3.67 -18.70 8.19
C SER A 184 3.85 -17.99 6.84
N ILE A 185 4.76 -18.48 5.99
CA ILE A 185 4.94 -17.99 4.63
C ILE A 185 3.65 -18.00 3.80
N ARG A 186 2.69 -18.89 4.13
CA ARG A 186 1.43 -19.10 3.38
C ARG A 186 0.19 -19.01 4.24
N SER A 187 0.27 -18.35 5.40
CA SER A 187 -0.90 -18.19 6.27
C SER A 187 -0.84 -16.90 7.06
N GLY A 188 -1.99 -16.26 7.24
CA GLY A 188 -2.12 -15.09 8.07
C GLY A 188 -3.57 -14.72 8.37
N ILE A 189 -3.77 -14.16 9.56
CA ILE A 189 -5.07 -13.73 10.06
C ILE A 189 -5.27 -12.24 9.80
N LEU A 190 -6.40 -11.83 9.21
CA LEU A 190 -6.70 -10.41 9.05
C LEU A 190 -6.86 -9.73 10.41
N ILE A 191 -6.09 -8.66 10.67
CA ILE A 191 -6.20 -7.90 11.92
C ILE A 191 -7.33 -6.88 11.83
N LYS A 192 -7.36 -6.11 10.74
CA LYS A 192 -8.40 -5.11 10.47
C LYS A 192 -8.38 -4.67 9.03
N TRP A 193 -9.53 -4.23 8.54
CA TRP A 193 -9.63 -3.55 7.26
C TRP A 193 -9.12 -2.11 7.32
N THR A 194 -8.73 -1.61 6.15
CA THR A 194 -8.32 -0.22 5.90
C THR A 194 -8.78 0.18 4.49
N LYS A 195 -8.45 1.39 4.03
CA LYS A 195 -8.67 1.82 2.62
C LYS A 195 -10.14 1.72 2.16
N GLY A 196 -11.10 1.90 3.08
CA GLY A 196 -12.54 1.87 2.79
C GLY A 196 -13.16 0.48 2.77
N PHE A 197 -12.41 -0.59 3.07
CA PHE A 197 -13.00 -1.91 3.30
C PHE A 197 -13.61 -2.00 4.69
N ALA A 198 -14.73 -2.71 4.79
CA ALA A 198 -15.43 -3.03 6.02
C ALA A 198 -16.23 -4.34 5.83
N ILE A 199 -15.51 -5.46 5.75
CA ILE A 199 -16.06 -6.80 5.63
C ILE A 199 -15.93 -7.48 7.00
N GLU A 200 -17.01 -7.47 7.78
CA GLU A 200 -16.98 -7.81 9.21
C GLU A 200 -16.64 -9.29 9.47
N ASP A 201 -17.17 -10.19 8.64
CA ASP A 201 -16.99 -11.64 8.75
C ASP A 201 -15.56 -12.11 8.45
N MET A 202 -14.69 -11.25 7.91
CA MET A 202 -13.30 -11.61 7.61
C MET A 202 -12.31 -11.23 8.72
N VAL A 203 -12.69 -10.34 9.65
CA VAL A 203 -11.76 -9.87 10.69
C VAL A 203 -11.52 -10.98 11.69
N GLY A 204 -10.26 -11.38 11.88
CA GLY A 204 -9.90 -12.53 12.70
C GLY A 204 -9.82 -13.86 11.95
N GLU A 205 -10.17 -13.87 10.65
CA GLU A 205 -10.14 -15.07 9.83
C GLU A 205 -8.83 -15.23 9.03
N GLU A 206 -8.57 -16.47 8.63
CA GLU A 206 -7.38 -16.86 7.86
C GLU A 206 -7.55 -16.53 6.37
N VAL A 207 -6.75 -15.58 5.89
CA VAL A 207 -6.94 -14.94 4.57
C VAL A 207 -6.73 -15.92 3.42
N VAL A 208 -5.72 -16.80 3.53
CA VAL A 208 -5.34 -17.70 2.45
C VAL A 208 -6.39 -18.79 2.24
N GLY A 209 -6.91 -19.36 3.33
CA GLY A 209 -7.93 -20.40 3.33
C GLY A 209 -9.25 -19.90 2.76
N LEU A 210 -9.65 -18.67 3.07
CA LEU A 210 -10.83 -18.06 2.46
C LEU A 210 -10.69 -17.90 0.93
N LEU A 211 -9.51 -17.48 0.47
CA LEU A 211 -9.21 -17.38 -0.96
C LEU A 211 -9.18 -18.76 -1.63
N GLU A 212 -8.48 -19.74 -1.05
CA GLU A 212 -8.40 -21.10 -1.58
C GLU A 212 -9.78 -21.77 -1.64
N ALA A 213 -10.64 -21.56 -0.63
CA ALA A 213 -12.02 -22.01 -0.65
C ALA A 213 -12.81 -21.40 -1.83
N ALA A 214 -12.65 -20.09 -2.07
CA ALA A 214 -13.28 -19.42 -3.22
C ALA A 214 -12.78 -19.96 -4.57
N LEU A 215 -11.47 -20.22 -4.68
CA LEU A 215 -10.87 -20.82 -5.87
C LEU A 215 -11.47 -22.20 -6.17
N ILE A 216 -11.61 -23.04 -5.14
CA ILE A 216 -12.25 -24.35 -5.24
C ILE A 216 -13.73 -24.22 -5.66
N ARG A 217 -14.51 -23.33 -5.03
CA ARG A 217 -15.92 -23.08 -5.40
C ARG A 217 -16.08 -22.67 -6.87
N ARG A 218 -15.12 -21.90 -7.41
CA ARG A 218 -15.11 -21.49 -8.82
C ARG A 218 -14.54 -22.53 -9.77
N GLY A 219 -14.05 -23.66 -9.26
CA GLY A 219 -13.48 -24.76 -10.06
C GLY A 219 -12.08 -24.45 -10.59
N LEU A 220 -11.31 -23.62 -9.88
CA LEU A 220 -9.93 -23.29 -10.21
C LEU A 220 -8.98 -23.91 -9.18
N TYR A 221 -8.27 -24.96 -9.58
CA TYR A 221 -7.31 -25.64 -8.69
C TYR A 221 -5.96 -24.90 -8.69
N MET A 222 -5.82 -23.97 -7.74
CA MET A 222 -4.61 -23.20 -7.46
C MET A 222 -4.29 -23.26 -5.98
N ARG A 223 -3.00 -23.33 -5.66
CA ARG A 223 -2.50 -23.31 -4.28
C ARG A 223 -1.75 -22.01 -4.02
N VAL A 224 -2.04 -21.35 -2.90
CA VAL A 224 -1.26 -20.19 -2.48
C VAL A 224 0.07 -20.67 -1.91
N ALA A 225 1.14 -20.35 -2.64
CA ALA A 225 2.49 -20.72 -2.23
C ALA A 225 3.04 -19.75 -1.18
N VAL A 226 2.71 -18.46 -1.31
CA VAL A 226 3.20 -17.41 -0.43
C VAL A 226 2.14 -16.31 -0.25
N LEU A 227 2.00 -15.84 0.98
CA LEU A 227 1.30 -14.63 1.39
C LEU A 227 2.34 -13.53 1.68
N ALA A 228 2.21 -12.38 1.03
CA ALA A 228 3.08 -11.23 1.24
C ALA A 228 2.28 -9.96 1.53
N PHE A 229 2.85 -9.08 2.34
CA PHE A 229 2.31 -7.74 2.55
C PHE A 229 2.59 -6.84 1.35
N GLY A 230 1.64 -5.95 1.04
CA GLY A 230 1.72 -5.00 -0.09
C GLY A 230 2.92 -4.03 -0.13
N LEU A 231 3.73 -3.96 0.92
CA LEU A 231 5.03 -3.25 0.89
C LEU A 231 6.12 -4.06 0.19
N ILE A 232 5.99 -5.39 0.16
CA ILE A 232 6.85 -6.31 -0.58
C ILE A 232 6.22 -6.47 -1.96
N LYS A 233 6.52 -5.56 -2.87
CA LYS A 233 6.17 -5.76 -4.27
C LYS A 233 7.02 -6.88 -4.83
N TRP A 234 6.41 -8.03 -5.08
CA TRP A 234 7.03 -9.19 -5.73
C TRP A 234 7.81 -8.83 -7.00
N ALA A 235 7.27 -7.91 -7.80
CA ALA A 235 7.96 -7.41 -8.99
C ALA A 235 9.32 -6.79 -8.65
N THR A 236 9.40 -5.93 -7.62
CA THR A 236 10.67 -5.30 -7.22
C THR A 236 11.69 -6.32 -6.69
N CYS A 237 11.24 -7.41 -6.06
CA CYS A 237 12.12 -8.49 -5.61
C CYS A 237 12.52 -9.49 -6.72
N LEU A 238 11.66 -9.75 -7.71
CA LEU A 238 11.90 -10.75 -8.76
C LEU A 238 12.67 -10.20 -9.96
N THR A 239 12.50 -8.93 -10.30
CA THR A 239 13.00 -8.38 -11.57
C THR A 239 14.11 -7.35 -11.40
N GLY A 240 14.46 -6.95 -10.17
CA GLY A 240 15.47 -5.92 -9.91
C GLY A 240 15.14 -4.53 -10.48
N GLU A 241 14.03 -4.39 -11.18
CA GLU A 241 13.55 -3.17 -11.82
C GLU A 241 12.09 -2.92 -11.42
N SER A 242 11.75 -1.65 -11.28
CA SER A 242 10.41 -1.17 -10.95
C SER A 242 9.44 -1.46 -12.10
N CYS A 243 8.96 -2.69 -12.25
CA CYS A 243 7.96 -3.04 -13.28
C CYS A 243 6.56 -2.44 -13.00
N LEU A 244 6.43 -1.43 -12.14
CA LEU A 244 5.16 -0.78 -11.81
C LEU A 244 5.26 0.74 -11.97
N ASP A 245 5.44 1.18 -13.21
CA ASP A 245 5.33 2.57 -13.66
C ASP A 245 3.89 3.09 -13.69
N ASN A 246 3.17 2.99 -12.58
CA ASN A 246 1.97 3.80 -12.38
C ASN A 246 1.90 4.28 -10.93
N ALA A 247 2.59 5.39 -10.71
CA ALA A 247 2.75 6.13 -9.46
C ALA A 247 1.49 6.85 -8.97
N GLY A 248 0.29 6.41 -9.35
CA GLY A 248 -0.96 7.13 -9.08
C GLY A 248 -1.64 6.81 -7.74
N ASP A 249 -1.32 5.69 -7.09
CA ASP A 249 -2.14 5.20 -5.95
C ASP A 249 -1.30 4.55 -4.82
N MET A 250 -0.03 4.96 -4.69
CA MET A 250 0.89 4.40 -3.69
C MET A 250 0.86 5.22 -2.38
N PRO A 251 0.73 4.61 -1.19
CA PRO A 251 1.14 5.27 0.04
C PRO A 251 2.65 5.56 -0.06
N GLN A 252 3.02 6.84 0.04
CA GLN A 252 4.36 7.36 -0.24
C GLN A 252 5.50 6.73 0.59
N PHE A 253 5.19 5.96 1.63
CA PHE A 253 6.18 5.27 2.47
C PHE A 253 7.09 4.31 1.69
N GLY A 254 6.58 3.61 0.68
CA GLY A 254 7.38 2.67 -0.14
C GLY A 254 8.37 3.34 -1.10
N LYS A 255 8.27 4.66 -1.33
CA LYS A 255 9.26 5.43 -2.11
C LYS A 255 10.39 5.99 -1.24
N LEU A 256 10.20 6.07 0.08
CA LEU A 256 11.16 6.68 1.01
C LEU A 256 12.16 5.67 1.57
N ALA A 257 11.78 4.39 1.71
CA ALA A 257 12.72 3.34 2.03
C ALA A 257 13.45 2.89 0.76
N GLY A 258 14.58 3.52 0.45
CA GLY A 258 15.47 3.03 -0.62
C GLY A 258 15.89 1.57 -0.38
N PRO A 259 16.42 0.87 -1.40
CA PRO A 259 16.82 -0.54 -1.31
C PRO A 259 17.70 -0.85 -0.08
N SER A 260 18.52 0.12 0.33
CA SER A 260 19.42 0.06 1.48
C SER A 260 18.71 0.00 2.84
N ILE A 261 17.54 0.63 2.99
CA ILE A 261 16.78 0.61 4.24
C ILE A 261 16.09 -0.76 4.40
N LEU A 262 15.58 -1.31 3.30
CA LEU A 262 14.97 -2.64 3.29
C LEU A 262 16.00 -3.74 3.52
N SER A 263 17.20 -3.63 2.92
CA SER A 263 18.29 -4.58 3.16
C SER A 263 18.77 -4.56 4.61
N ASN A 264 18.97 -3.37 5.20
CA ASN A 264 19.39 -3.24 6.59
C ASN A 264 18.32 -3.74 7.57
N LEU A 265 17.04 -3.56 7.23
CA LEU A 265 15.93 -4.11 8.00
C LEU A 265 15.89 -5.64 7.98
N LEU A 266 16.09 -6.25 6.80
CA LEU A 266 16.15 -7.70 6.66
C LEU A 266 17.38 -8.29 7.36
N GLU A 267 18.52 -7.60 7.30
CA GLU A 267 19.75 -8.02 7.98
C GLU A 267 19.63 -7.94 9.51
N ASN A 268 19.02 -6.87 10.04
CA ASN A 268 18.75 -6.74 11.48
C ASN A 268 17.69 -7.74 11.96
N ALA A 269 16.64 -8.00 11.17
CA ALA A 269 15.66 -9.04 11.49
C ALA A 269 16.31 -10.44 11.51
N ARG A 270 17.26 -10.72 10.62
CA ARG A 270 18.03 -11.98 10.60
C ARG A 270 18.92 -12.13 11.85
N LYS A 271 19.61 -11.06 12.28
CA LYS A 271 20.41 -11.05 13.51
C LYS A 271 19.55 -11.29 14.75
N ASN A 272 18.45 -10.55 14.89
CA ASN A 272 17.55 -10.69 16.05
C ASN A 272 16.83 -12.05 16.10
N SER A 273 16.47 -12.63 14.94
CA SER A 273 15.90 -13.99 14.87
C SER A 273 16.91 -15.06 15.29
N SER A 274 18.19 -14.90 14.92
CA SER A 274 19.27 -15.80 15.34
C SER A 274 19.57 -15.70 16.85
N GLU A 275 19.50 -14.50 17.43
CA GLU A 275 19.65 -14.29 18.88
C GLU A 275 18.45 -14.85 19.67
N ALA A 276 17.23 -14.65 19.17
CA ALA A 276 16.03 -15.21 19.79
C ALA A 276 16.02 -16.75 19.77
N ALA A 277 16.48 -17.36 18.67
CA ALA A 277 16.64 -18.82 18.56
C ALA A 277 17.73 -19.35 19.53
N SER A 278 18.88 -18.67 19.62
CA SER A 278 19.96 -19.03 20.54
C SER A 278 19.56 -18.92 22.02
N ASN A 279 18.80 -17.89 22.38
CA ASN A 279 18.31 -17.71 23.76
C ASN A 279 17.24 -18.76 24.13
N ALA A 280 16.38 -19.15 23.18
CA ALA A 280 15.40 -20.22 23.40
C ALA A 280 16.05 -21.61 23.58
N GLU A 281 17.19 -21.85 22.93
CA GLU A 281 17.96 -23.09 23.05
C GLU A 281 18.74 -23.14 24.37
N THR A 282 19.24 -21.99 24.84
CA THR A 282 19.91 -21.85 26.14
C THR A 282 18.92 -22.05 27.30
N ALA A 283 17.71 -21.47 27.21
CA ALA A 283 16.66 -21.66 28.21
C ALA A 283 16.18 -23.13 28.32
N ARG A 284 16.17 -23.89 27.22
CA ARG A 284 15.87 -25.33 27.22
C ARG A 284 16.99 -26.20 27.79
N GLY A 285 18.22 -25.67 27.84
CA GLY A 285 19.38 -26.35 28.42
C GLY A 285 19.45 -26.24 29.94
N GLU A 286 18.92 -25.16 30.51
CA GLU A 286 18.90 -24.91 31.96
C GLU A 286 17.76 -25.70 32.66
N ASP A 287 16.61 -25.88 32.01
CA ASP A 287 15.48 -26.68 32.52
C ASP A 287 15.72 -28.21 32.58
N LYS A 288 16.91 -28.67 32.14
CA LYS A 288 17.32 -30.09 32.20
C LYS A 288 18.35 -30.39 33.29
N LYS A 289 18.68 -29.42 34.16
CA LYS A 289 19.74 -29.58 35.17
C LYS A 289 19.30 -29.54 36.63
N ASP A 290 18.01 -29.49 36.92
CA ASP A 290 17.44 -29.66 38.26
C ASP A 290 16.60 -30.95 38.37
#